data_AF-A0A2N5ZRS0-F1
#
_entry.id   AF-A0A2N5ZRS0-F1
#
_cell.length_a   1.000
_cell.length_b   1.000
_cell.length_c   1.000
_cell.angle_alpha   90.00
_cell.angle_beta   90.00
_cell.angle_gamma   90.00
#
_symmetry.space_group_name_H-M   'P 1'
#
loop_
_entity.id
_entity.type
_entity.pdbx_description
1 polymer ?
#
loop_
_entity_poly.entity_id
_entity_poly.type
_entity_poly.pdbx_seq_one_letter_code
_entity_poly.pdbx_strand_id
1 'polypeptide(L)'
;MIKEVMERRLARSVDGEKAWPLPDLMILDGGKGQLNVVSKLLKKNKLDIPLIAISKGAGLRSAQAPDKIFFPGEKKPLELSLSSPALHLIKRVRDEAHRFAIKYHRELRTKKLFTKAKK
;
A
#
# COMPACT_ATOMS: atom_id res chain seq x y z
N MET A 1 7.74 4.04 9.00
CA MET A 1 8.14 3.06 7.97
C MET A 1 7.65 3.44 6.56
N ILE A 2 6.34 3.60 6.31
CA ILE A 2 5.85 3.90 4.93
C ILE A 2 6.36 5.23 4.36
N LYS A 3 6.49 6.26 5.22
CA LYS A 3 7.05 7.56 4.84
C LYS A 3 8.42 7.44 4.17
N GLU A 4 9.35 6.76 4.84
CA GLU A 4 10.73 6.52 4.37
C GLU A 4 10.75 5.81 3.00
N VAL A 5 9.96 4.75 2.85
CA VAL A 5 9.87 3.99 1.59
C VAL A 5 9.38 4.87 0.46
N MET A 6 8.36 5.69 0.73
CA MET A 6 7.81 6.61 -0.27
C MET A 6 8.80 7.73 -0.60
N GLU A 7 9.48 8.31 0.39
CA GLU A 7 10.52 9.33 0.16
C GLU A 7 11.61 8.79 -0.76
N ARG A 8 12.09 7.56 -0.54
CA ARG A 8 13.07 6.91 -1.41
C ARG A 8 12.56 6.63 -2.82
N ARG A 9 11.30 6.19 -2.96
CA ARG A 9 10.69 5.93 -4.28
C ARG A 9 10.56 7.22 -5.09
N LEU A 10 10.02 8.28 -4.48
CA LEU A 10 9.80 9.56 -5.15
C LEU A 10 11.12 10.25 -5.51
N ALA A 11 12.14 10.16 -4.66
CA ALA A 11 13.47 10.67 -4.97
C ALA A 11 14.09 10.01 -6.22
N ARG A 12 13.78 8.74 -6.50
CA ARG A 12 14.21 8.08 -7.75
C ARG A 12 13.41 8.50 -8.98
N SER A 13 12.25 9.12 -8.80
CA SER A 13 11.42 9.55 -9.95
C SER A 13 11.92 10.87 -10.56
N VAL A 14 12.84 11.56 -9.87
CA VAL A 14 13.45 12.83 -10.34
C VAL A 14 14.88 12.63 -10.88
N ASP A 15 15.38 11.39 -10.91
CA ASP A 15 16.78 11.05 -11.24
C ASP A 15 16.98 10.77 -12.75
N GLY A 16 16.68 11.78 -13.57
CA GLY A 16 17.03 11.86 -15.00
C GLY A 16 16.81 10.56 -15.81
N GLU A 17 17.87 10.07 -16.46
CA GLU A 17 17.84 8.89 -17.35
C GLU A 17 17.51 7.56 -16.65
N LYS A 18 17.57 7.51 -15.31
CA LYS A 18 17.22 6.31 -14.51
C LYS A 18 15.93 6.49 -13.72
N ALA A 19 15.17 7.54 -14.04
CA ALA A 19 13.96 7.88 -13.32
C ALA A 19 12.94 6.74 -13.40
N TRP A 20 12.38 6.37 -12.24
CA TRP A 20 11.22 5.50 -12.23
C TRP A 20 9.99 6.27 -12.68
N PRO A 21 9.17 5.73 -13.59
CA PRO A 21 7.95 6.40 -13.99
C PRO A 21 7.01 6.56 -12.79
N LEU A 22 6.33 7.69 -12.74
CA LEU A 22 5.27 7.92 -11.78
C LEU A 22 4.09 7.00 -12.12
N PRO A 23 3.47 6.36 -11.12
CA PRO A 23 2.29 5.53 -11.37
C PRO A 23 1.06 6.40 -11.64
N ASP A 24 0.13 5.89 -12.45
CA ASP A 24 -1.17 6.53 -12.68
C ASP A 24 -2.11 6.41 -11.47
N LEU A 25 -1.85 5.43 -10.59
CA LEU A 25 -2.58 5.23 -9.33
C LEU A 25 -1.68 4.58 -8.30
N MET A 26 -1.70 5.11 -7.07
CA MET A 26 -1.09 4.49 -5.90
C MET A 26 -2.17 3.87 -5.01
N ILE A 27 -1.98 2.59 -4.66
CA ILE A 27 -2.84 1.85 -3.73
C ILE A 27 -2.01 1.49 -2.49
N LEU A 28 -2.48 1.89 -1.31
CA LEU A 28 -1.85 1.56 -0.03
C LEU A 28 -2.59 0.40 0.66
N ASP A 29 -1.82 -0.59 1.13
CA ASP A 29 -2.31 -1.64 2.02
C ASP A 29 -2.33 -1.13 3.47
N GLY A 30 -3.42 -0.45 3.82
CA GLY A 30 -3.58 0.16 5.14
C GLY A 30 -4.76 1.14 5.21
N GLY A 31 -4.95 1.69 6.41
CA GLY A 31 -6.05 2.63 6.68
C GLY A 31 -5.67 4.11 6.49
N LYS A 32 -6.59 4.99 6.91
CA LYS A 32 -6.48 6.46 6.82
C LYS A 32 -5.15 7.05 7.33
N GLY A 33 -4.55 6.45 8.37
CA GLY A 33 -3.28 6.93 8.91
C GLY A 33 -2.15 6.94 7.88
N GLN A 34 -2.01 5.85 7.12
CA GLN A 34 -1.00 5.75 6.06
C GLN A 34 -1.35 6.66 4.88
N LEU A 35 -2.61 6.70 4.49
CA LEU A 35 -3.12 7.58 3.43
C LEU A 35 -2.75 9.05 3.67
N ASN A 36 -2.97 9.54 4.89
CA ASN A 36 -2.65 10.92 5.26
C ASN A 36 -1.15 11.22 5.20
N VAL A 37 -0.31 10.27 5.60
CA VAL A 37 1.15 10.42 5.54
C VAL A 37 1.63 10.52 4.11
N VAL A 38 1.18 9.60 3.24
CA VAL A 38 1.59 9.59 1.82
C VAL A 38 1.00 10.78 1.07
N SER A 39 -0.25 11.16 1.33
CA SER A 39 -0.86 12.34 0.72
C SER A 39 -0.08 13.64 1.04
N LYS A 40 0.34 13.82 2.30
CA LYS A 40 1.20 14.96 2.68
C LYS A 40 2.53 14.96 1.92
N LEU A 41 3.11 13.77 1.69
CA LEU A 41 4.36 13.64 0.97
C LEU A 41 4.21 13.97 -0.52
N LEU A 42 3.15 13.49 -1.18
CA LEU A 42 2.86 13.85 -2.57
C LEU A 42 2.68 15.37 -2.72
N LYS A 43 1.90 16.00 -1.83
CA LYS A 43 1.74 17.46 -1.77
C LYS A 43 3.06 18.20 -1.59
N LYS A 44 3.91 17.74 -0.66
CA LYS A 44 5.25 18.33 -0.43
C LYS A 44 6.12 18.30 -1.70
N ASN A 45 6.02 17.24 -2.50
CA ASN A 45 6.78 17.07 -3.74
C ASN A 45 6.05 17.63 -4.97
N LYS A 46 4.90 18.31 -4.80
CA LYS A 46 4.07 18.85 -5.89
C LYS A 46 3.69 17.80 -6.95
N LEU A 47 3.47 16.56 -6.51
CA LEU A 47 3.05 15.46 -7.37
C LEU A 47 1.55 15.27 -7.28
N ASP A 48 0.88 15.27 -8.42
CA ASP A 48 -0.55 14.99 -8.54
C ASP A 48 -0.75 13.55 -9.03
N ILE A 49 -0.78 12.63 -8.07
CA ILE A 49 -0.94 11.20 -8.34
C ILE A 49 -2.16 10.71 -7.57
N PRO A 50 -3.16 10.10 -8.25
CA PRO A 50 -4.28 9.46 -7.60
C PRO A 50 -3.81 8.49 -6.52
N LEU A 51 -4.37 8.63 -5.32
CA LEU A 51 -3.96 7.86 -4.14
C LEU A 51 -5.19 7.31 -3.44
N ILE A 52 -5.22 6.00 -3.22
CA ILE A 52 -6.23 5.32 -2.42
C ILE A 52 -5.58 4.43 -1.38
N ALA A 53 -6.30 4.15 -0.30
CA ALA A 53 -5.89 3.15 0.68
C ALA A 53 -7.03 2.14 0.88
N ILE A 54 -6.68 0.86 0.98
CA ILE A 54 -7.65 -0.21 1.23
C ILE A 54 -7.35 -0.88 2.58
N SER A 55 -8.38 -1.03 3.40
CA SER A 55 -8.30 -1.83 4.63
C SER A 55 -9.47 -2.79 4.73
N LYS A 56 -9.26 -3.91 5.43
CA LYS A 56 -10.34 -4.83 5.79
C LYS A 56 -11.42 -4.10 6.59
N GLY A 57 -12.68 -4.41 6.33
CA GLY A 57 -13.79 -3.93 7.15
C GLY A 57 -13.74 -4.54 8.56
N ALA A 58 -14.08 -3.76 9.59
CA ALA A 58 -14.20 -4.27 10.95
C ALA A 58 -15.56 -4.95 11.14
N GLY A 59 -15.58 -6.24 11.49
CA GLY A 59 -16.80 -7.01 11.78
C GLY A 59 -16.50 -8.46 12.18
N LEU A 60 -17.36 -9.07 13.01
CA LEU A 60 -17.19 -10.41 13.63
C LEU A 60 -17.02 -11.57 12.63
N ARG A 61 -17.30 -11.35 11.34
CA ARG A 61 -17.03 -12.29 10.25
C ARG A 61 -16.31 -11.55 9.13
N SER A 62 -14.97 -11.56 9.17
CA SER A 62 -14.10 -10.92 8.16
C SER A 62 -14.39 -11.35 6.71
N ALA A 63 -15.15 -12.42 6.48
CA ALA A 63 -15.59 -12.87 5.16
C ALA A 63 -16.79 -12.08 4.59
N GLN A 64 -17.56 -11.40 5.44
CA GLN A 64 -18.82 -10.71 5.06
C GLN A 64 -18.71 -9.19 5.13
N ALA A 65 -17.70 -8.65 5.84
CA ALA A 65 -17.47 -7.21 5.88
C ALA A 65 -16.86 -6.73 4.54
N PRO A 66 -17.47 -5.74 3.86
CA PRO A 66 -16.87 -5.15 2.68
C PRO A 66 -15.55 -4.45 3.05
N ASP A 67 -14.54 -4.58 2.20
CA ASP A 67 -13.31 -3.81 2.35
C ASP A 67 -13.63 -2.32 2.15
N LYS A 68 -12.93 -1.48 2.91
CA LYS A 68 -13.13 -0.04 2.91
C LYS A 68 -12.02 0.61 2.10
N ILE A 69 -12.42 1.43 1.13
CA ILE A 69 -11.51 2.23 0.31
C ILE A 69 -11.55 3.66 0.84
N PHE A 70 -10.39 4.23 1.11
CA PHE A 70 -10.24 5.58 1.65
C PHE A 70 -9.60 6.49 0.62
N PHE A 71 -10.17 7.69 0.47
CA PHE A 71 -9.68 8.76 -0.39
C PHE A 71 -9.10 9.91 0.45
N PRO A 72 -8.03 10.58 -0.01
CA PRO A 72 -7.47 11.73 0.68
C PRO A 72 -8.53 12.83 0.84
N GLY A 73 -8.67 13.37 2.05
CA GLY A 73 -9.62 14.44 2.36
C GLY A 73 -11.06 13.99 2.62
N GLU A 74 -11.40 12.73 2.34
CA GLU A 74 -12.75 12.21 2.59
C GLU A 74 -12.91 11.66 4.01
N LYS A 75 -14.03 12.03 4.65
CA LYS A 75 -14.37 11.55 6.00
C LYS A 75 -14.90 10.12 5.99
N LYS A 76 -15.68 9.74 4.98
CA LYS A 76 -16.29 8.41 4.87
C LYS A 76 -15.51 7.57 3.86
N PRO A 77 -15.25 6.28 4.13
CA PRO A 77 -14.74 5.39 3.10
C PRO A 77 -15.81 5.08 2.06
N LEU A 78 -15.37 4.71 0.87
CA LEU A 78 -16.18 4.02 -0.12
C LEU A 78 -16.26 2.54 0.24
N GLU A 79 -17.48 2.04 0.32
CA GLU A 79 -17.79 0.62 0.48
C GLU A 79 -18.41 0.15 -0.82
N LEU A 80 -17.70 -0.74 -1.52
CA LEU A 80 -18.19 -1.36 -2.74
C LEU A 80 -18.93 -2.66 -2.39
N SER A 81 -19.93 -3.00 -3.21
CA SER A 81 -20.57 -4.31 -3.15
C SER A 81 -19.53 -5.43 -3.24
N LEU A 82 -19.75 -6.54 -2.53
CA LEU A 82 -18.92 -7.74 -2.62
C LEU A 82 -18.88 -8.34 -4.03
N SER A 83 -19.88 -8.06 -4.87
CA SER A 83 -19.92 -8.47 -6.28
C SER A 83 -19.23 -7.51 -7.25
N SER A 84 -18.70 -6.37 -6.76
CA SER A 84 -18.10 -5.35 -7.62
C SER A 84 -16.78 -5.84 -8.26
N PRO A 85 -16.66 -5.81 -9.60
CA PRO A 85 -15.40 -6.15 -10.28
C PRO A 85 -14.23 -5.23 -9.89
N ALA A 86 -14.51 -3.95 -9.63
CA ALA A 86 -13.51 -2.99 -9.18
C ALA A 86 -12.95 -3.38 -7.80
N LEU A 87 -13.81 -3.80 -6.87
CA LEU A 87 -13.39 -4.30 -5.57
C LEU A 87 -12.50 -5.54 -5.71
N HIS A 88 -12.85 -6.47 -6.59
CA HIS A 88 -12.05 -7.68 -6.84
C HIS A 88 -10.67 -7.35 -7.40
N LEU A 89 -10.57 -6.37 -8.31
CA LEU A 89 -9.29 -5.92 -8.84
C LEU A 89 -8.41 -5.33 -7.74
N ILE A 90 -8.93 -4.40 -6.94
CA ILE A 90 -8.18 -3.76 -5.86
C ILE A 90 -7.73 -4.79 -4.82
N LYS A 91 -8.60 -5.74 -4.46
CA LYS A 91 -8.26 -6.87 -3.57
C LYS A 91 -7.10 -7.69 -4.11
N ARG A 92 -7.12 -8.08 -5.39
CA ARG A 92 -6.02 -8.84 -6.02
C ARG A 92 -4.68 -8.09 -5.96
N VAL A 93 -4.69 -6.79 -6.24
CA VAL A 93 -3.48 -5.95 -6.16
C VAL A 93 -2.94 -5.90 -4.73
N ARG A 94 -3.82 -5.69 -3.74
CA ARG A 94 -3.45 -5.71 -2.31
C ARG A 94 -2.88 -7.07 -1.91
N ASP A 95 -3.56 -8.15 -2.26
CA ASP A 95 -3.17 -9.50 -1.87
C ASP A 95 -1.81 -9.88 -2.49
N GLU A 96 -1.52 -9.41 -3.71
CA GLU A 96 -0.21 -9.58 -4.35
C GLU A 96 0.90 -8.76 -3.65
N ALA A 97 0.61 -7.51 -3.26
CA ALA A 97 1.54 -6.70 -2.47
C ALA A 97 1.84 -7.35 -1.11
N HIS A 98 0.80 -7.89 -0.46
CA HIS A 98 0.89 -8.60 0.81
C HIS A 98 1.69 -9.91 0.66
N ARG A 99 1.44 -10.69 -0.40
CA ARG A 99 2.19 -11.91 -0.73
C ARG A 99 3.68 -11.62 -0.91
N PHE A 100 4.01 -10.56 -1.65
CA PHE A 100 5.40 -10.14 -1.86
C PHE A 100 6.07 -9.76 -0.53
N ALA A 101 5.41 -8.97 0.31
CA ALA A 101 5.92 -8.57 1.62
C ALA A 101 6.15 -9.78 2.55
N ILE A 102 5.19 -10.72 2.63
CA ILE A 102 5.35 -11.94 3.42
C ILE A 102 6.54 -12.76 2.94
N LYS A 103 6.66 -12.97 1.61
CA LYS A 103 7.76 -13.75 1.03
C LYS A 103 9.11 -13.16 1.42
N TYR A 104 9.28 -11.85 1.23
CA TYR A 104 10.51 -11.15 1.60
C TYR A 104 10.84 -11.26 3.10
N HIS A 105 9.84 -11.08 3.98
CA HIS A 105 10.07 -11.22 5.42
C HIS A 105 10.39 -12.65 5.84
N ARG A 106 9.80 -13.66 5.20
CA ARG A 106 10.15 -15.08 5.43
C ARG A 106 11.60 -15.34 5.05
N GLU A 107 12.03 -14.93 3.86
CA GLU A 107 13.42 -15.09 3.41
C GLU A 107 14.43 -14.43 4.35
N LEU A 108 14.15 -13.21 4.81
CA LEU A 108 15.00 -12.52 5.78
C LEU A 108 15.10 -13.26 7.12
N ARG A 109 13.99 -13.83 7.63
CA ARG A 109 14.00 -14.61 8.86
C ARG A 109 14.81 -15.89 8.70
N THR A 110 14.63 -16.60 7.60
CA THR A 110 15.40 -17.81 7.27
C THR A 110 16.90 -17.50 7.21
N LYS A 111 17.32 -16.43 6.51
CA LYS A 111 18.73 -16.00 6.48
C LYS A 111 19.30 -15.66 7.86
N LYS A 112 18.50 -15.02 8.74
CA LYS A 112 18.90 -14.71 10.12
C LYS A 112 19.07 -15.97 10.99
N LEU A 113 18.23 -16.99 10.77
CA LEU A 113 18.35 -18.28 11.47
C LEU A 113 19.64 -19.01 11.08
N PHE A 114 19.97 -19.06 9.78
CA PHE A 114 21.19 -19.71 9.29
C PHE A 114 22.48 -18.96 9.66
N THR A 115 22.43 -17.63 9.84
CA THR A 115 23.59 -16.86 10.33
C THR A 115 23.81 -17.00 11.84
N LYS A 116 22.77 -17.31 12.63
CA LYS A 116 22.92 -17.64 14.06
C LYS A 116 23.45 -19.05 14.30
N ALA A 117 23.13 -20.02 13.45
CA ALA A 117 23.62 -21.41 13.58
C ALA A 117 25.09 -21.62 13.19
N LYS A 118 25.76 -20.57 12.68
CA LYS A 118 27.19 -20.58 12.32
C LYS A 118 28.08 -19.81 13.32
N LYS A 119 27.55 -19.47 14.49
CA LYS A 119 28.28 -18.94 15.65
C LYS A 119 28.14 -19.92 16.80
#